data_AF-A0A809R8D1-F1
#
_entry.id   AF-A0A809R8D1-F1
#
_cell.length_a   1.000
_cell.length_b   1.000
_cell.length_c   1.000
_cell.angle_alpha   90.00
_cell.angle_beta   90.00
_cell.angle_gamma   90.00
#
_symmetry.space_group_name_H-M   'P 1'
#
loop_
_entity.id
_entity.type
_entity.pdbx_description
1 polymer ?
#
loop_
_entity_poly.entity_id
_entity_poly.type
_entity_poly.pdbx_seq_one_letter_code
_entity_poly.pdbx_strand_id
1 'polypeptide(L)'
;MGFPLPEFFAWLVAVLETGGGILVAVGLFARPLAFFLFIHMSIAFFLAHSGQAFAQRELAFLFGAAMLAIAWMGTGKYGLDAFFAKKD
;
A
#
# COMPACT_ATOMS: atom_id res chain seq x y z
N MET A 1 -10.87 -19.53 -7.37
CA MET A 1 -10.36 -19.60 -5.99
C MET A 1 -11.56 -19.59 -5.07
N GLY A 2 -11.70 -20.55 -4.15
CA GLY A 2 -12.83 -20.68 -3.21
C GLY A 2 -12.85 -19.62 -2.10
N PHE A 3 -12.58 -18.38 -2.48
CA PHE A 3 -12.51 -17.23 -1.59
C PHE A 3 -13.90 -16.60 -1.49
N PRO A 4 -14.43 -16.35 -0.28
CA PRO A 4 -15.76 -15.78 -0.11
C PRO A 4 -15.81 -14.35 -0.69
N LEU A 5 -16.76 -14.10 -1.61
CA LEU A 5 -17.05 -12.78 -2.22
C LEU A 5 -15.87 -12.11 -2.96
N PRO A 6 -15.30 -12.73 -4.01
CA PRO A 6 -14.11 -12.22 -4.71
C PRO A 6 -14.29 -10.81 -5.31
N GLU A 7 -15.49 -10.47 -5.79
CA GLU A 7 -15.78 -9.16 -6.38
C GLU A 7 -15.73 -8.03 -5.35
N PHE A 8 -16.25 -8.26 -4.15
CA PHE A 8 -16.24 -7.28 -3.08
C PHE A 8 -14.81 -6.95 -2.63
N PHE A 9 -13.98 -7.97 -2.45
CA PHE A 9 -12.58 -7.78 -2.07
C PHE A 9 -11.76 -7.15 -3.20
N ALA A 10 -12.02 -7.49 -4.46
CA ALA A 10 -11.39 -6.82 -5.60
C ALA A 10 -11.71 -5.32 -5.62
N TRP A 11 -12.97 -4.95 -5.36
CA TRP A 11 -13.36 -3.55 -5.24
C TRP A 11 -12.67 -2.85 -4.06
N LEU A 12 -12.63 -3.49 -2.89
CA LEU A 12 -11.96 -2.94 -1.70
C LEU A 12 -10.47 -2.70 -1.96
N VAL A 13 -9.80 -3.66 -2.60
CA VAL A 13 -8.40 -3.55 -3.01
C VAL A 13 -8.21 -2.39 -3.99
N ALA A 14 -9.07 -2.27 -5.02
CA ALA A 14 -8.95 -1.19 -6.00
C ALA A 14 -9.10 0.20 -5.36
N VAL A 15 -10.00 0.34 -4.39
CA VAL A 15 -10.17 1.58 -3.60
C VAL A 15 -8.94 1.83 -2.72
N LEU A 16 -8.41 0.79 -2.07
CA LEU A 16 -7.21 0.91 -1.23
C LEU A 16 -5.98 1.29 -2.06
N GLU A 17 -5.75 0.66 -3.21
CA GLU A 17 -4.60 0.93 -4.06
C GLU A 17 -4.65 2.35 -4.64
N THR A 18 -5.81 2.74 -5.17
CA THR A 18 -5.96 4.06 -5.81
C THR A 18 -6.07 5.15 -4.76
N GLY A 19 -7.06 5.04 -3.86
CA GLY A 19 -7.33 6.05 -2.84
C GLY A 19 -6.23 6.09 -1.78
N GLY A 20 -5.81 4.93 -1.27
CA GLY A 20 -4.71 4.84 -0.31
C GLY A 20 -3.38 5.28 -0.91
N GLY A 21 -3.10 4.97 -2.17
CA GLY A 21 -1.91 5.44 -2.88
C GLY A 21 -1.85 6.97 -2.98
N ILE A 22 -2.97 7.61 -3.34
CA ILE A 22 -3.08 9.08 -3.40
C ILE A 22 -2.89 9.71 -2.01
N LEU A 23 -3.56 9.16 -0.99
CA LEU A 23 -3.46 9.65 0.38
C LEU A 23 -2.02 9.53 0.93
N VAL A 24 -1.35 8.41 0.66
CA VAL A 24 0.07 8.21 0.99
C VAL A 24 0.96 9.21 0.25
N ALA A 25 0.72 9.45 -1.04
CA ALA A 25 1.49 10.39 -1.84
C ALA A 25 1.38 11.85 -1.34
N VAL A 26 0.18 12.25 -0.92
CA VAL A 26 -0.08 13.58 -0.32
C VAL A 26 0.37 13.63 1.15
N GLY A 27 0.66 12.48 1.75
CA GLY A 27 1.13 12.40 3.12
C GLY A 27 0.03 12.53 4.15
N LEU A 28 -1.19 12.08 3.88
CA LEU A 28 -2.31 12.07 4.81
C LEU A 28 -2.61 10.63 5.25
N PHE A 29 -2.59 10.35 6.56
CA PHE A 29 -2.69 8.98 7.11
C PHE A 29 -1.67 8.02 6.48
N ALA A 30 -0.48 8.55 6.13
CA ALA A 30 0.50 7.82 5.33
C ALA A 30 1.00 6.55 6.03
N ARG A 31 1.13 6.56 7.36
CA ARG A 31 1.62 5.40 8.13
C ARG A 31 0.65 4.21 8.07
N PRO A 32 -0.63 4.33 8.48
CA PRO A 32 -1.56 3.20 8.41
C PRO A 32 -1.86 2.76 6.98
N LEU A 33 -2.03 3.70 6.03
CA LEU A 33 -2.34 3.35 4.64
C LEU A 33 -1.18 2.64 3.94
N ALA A 34 0.06 3.11 4.13
CA ALA A 34 1.23 2.43 3.58
C ALA A 34 1.41 1.02 4.17
N PHE A 35 1.05 0.80 5.44
CA PHE A 35 1.06 -0.53 6.04
C PHE A 35 0.05 -1.47 5.38
N PHE A 36 -1.19 -1.03 5.14
CA PHE A 36 -2.18 -1.83 4.42
C PHE A 36 -1.77 -2.11 2.98
N LEU A 37 -1.20 -1.12 2.27
CA LEU A 37 -0.66 -1.30 0.92
C LEU A 37 0.52 -2.30 0.89
N PHE A 38 1.39 -2.27 1.89
CA PHE A 38 2.46 -3.25 2.03
C PHE A 38 1.94 -4.69 2.19
N ILE A 39 0.91 -4.89 3.03
CA ILE A 39 0.26 -6.20 3.17
C ILE A 39 -0.32 -6.64 1.82
N HIS A 40 -1.01 -5.74 1.12
CA HIS A 40 -1.58 -6.05 -0.18
C HIS A 40 -0.51 -6.49 -1.20
N MET A 41 0.59 -5.73 -1.30
CA MET A 41 1.71 -6.05 -2.20
C MET A 41 2.41 -7.35 -1.82
N SER A 42 2.49 -7.67 -0.53
CA SER A 42 3.03 -8.94 -0.05
C SER A 42 2.15 -10.11 -0.49
N ILE A 43 0.83 -10.01 -0.32
CA ILE A 43 -0.12 -11.02 -0.81
C ILE A 43 -0.03 -11.16 -2.33
N ALA A 44 0.08 -10.05 -3.07
CA ALA A 44 0.24 -10.08 -4.51
C ALA A 44 1.54 -10.79 -4.94
N PHE A 45 2.65 -10.56 -4.24
CA PHE A 45 3.94 -11.20 -4.51
C PHE A 45 3.91 -12.71 -4.22
N PHE A 46 3.38 -13.12 -3.08
CA PHE A 46 3.39 -14.52 -2.63
C PHE A 46 2.28 -15.37 -3.22
N LEU A 47 1.07 -14.84 -3.38
CA LEU A 47 -0.11 -15.61 -3.82
C LEU A 47 -0.42 -15.38 -5.30
N ALA A 48 -0.59 -14.11 -5.71
CA ALA A 48 -1.05 -13.79 -7.07
C ALA A 48 0.02 -14.08 -8.13
N HIS A 49 1.29 -13.85 -7.80
CA HIS A 49 2.40 -14.09 -8.72
C HIS A 49 3.16 -15.40 -8.43
N SER A 50 2.65 -16.28 -7.55
CA SER A 50 3.34 -17.48 -7.03
C SER A 50 3.94 -18.42 -8.09
N GLY A 51 3.47 -18.40 -9.33
CA GLY A 51 3.98 -19.17 -10.48
C GLY A 51 4.77 -18.39 -11.53
N GLN A 52 4.93 -17.07 -11.40
CA GLN A 52 5.59 -16.22 -12.42
C GLN A 52 7.10 -16.09 -12.17
N ALA A 53 7.89 -15.76 -13.20
CA ALA A 53 9.33 -15.52 -13.03
C ALA A 53 9.58 -14.28 -12.14
N PHE A 54 10.72 -14.22 -11.45
CA PHE A 54 11.04 -13.11 -10.53
C PHE A 54 10.93 -11.73 -11.18
N ALA A 55 11.33 -11.59 -12.45
CA ALA A 55 11.21 -10.34 -13.20
C ALA A 55 9.77 -9.79 -13.25
N GLN A 56 8.75 -10.65 -13.18
CA GLN A 56 7.34 -10.24 -13.14
C GLN A 56 6.86 -9.91 -11.71
N ARG A 57 7.59 -10.36 -10.66
CA ARG A 57 7.27 -10.11 -9.24
C ARG A 57 8.06 -8.96 -8.62
N GLU A 58 9.16 -8.57 -9.26
CA GLU A 58 10.09 -7.56 -8.75
C GLU A 58 9.37 -6.24 -8.43
N LEU A 59 8.43 -5.81 -9.28
CA LEU A 59 7.66 -4.60 -9.05
C LEU A 59 6.82 -4.67 -7.77
N ALA A 60 6.10 -5.78 -7.54
CA ALA A 60 5.31 -5.96 -6.33
C ALA A 60 6.20 -5.95 -5.07
N PHE A 61 7.40 -6.53 -5.17
CA PHE A 61 8.38 -6.51 -4.09
C PHE A 61 8.92 -5.09 -3.84
N LEU A 62 9.27 -4.35 -4.90
CA LEU A 62 9.79 -2.99 -4.83
C LEU A 62 8.73 -2.04 -4.21
N PHE A 63 7.50 -2.09 -4.70
CA PHE A 63 6.40 -1.29 -4.15
C PHE A 63 6.09 -1.69 -2.71
N GLY A 64 6.10 -2.98 -2.39
CA GLY A 64 5.99 -3.45 -1.00
C GLY A 64 7.08 -2.86 -0.11
N ALA A 65 8.35 -2.96 -0.49
CA ALA A 65 9.46 -2.40 0.26
C ALA A 65 9.35 -0.87 0.43
N ALA A 66 8.94 -0.15 -0.61
CA ALA A 66 8.71 1.29 -0.55
C ALA A 66 7.58 1.65 0.42
N MET A 67 6.45 0.94 0.37
CA MET A 67 5.33 1.15 1.29
C MET A 67 5.69 0.81 2.73
N LEU A 68 6.49 -0.23 2.96
CA LEU A 68 7.00 -0.56 4.29
C LEU A 68 7.91 0.55 4.83
N ALA A 69 8.79 1.09 4.00
CA ALA A 69 9.64 2.22 4.36
C ALA A 69 8.82 3.45 4.75
N ILE A 70 7.77 3.76 3.99
CA ILE A 70 6.84 4.86 4.28
C ILE A 70 6.02 4.58 5.55
N ALA A 71 5.58 3.34 5.78
CA ALA A 71 4.87 2.95 7.00
C ALA A 71 5.73 3.19 8.26
N TRP A 72 7.04 2.94 8.15
CA TRP A 72 7.99 3.08 9.26
C TRP A 72 8.45 4.53 9.48
N MET A 73 8.89 5.20 8.42
CA MET A 73 9.39 6.58 8.47
C MET A 73 8.25 7.62 8.56
N GLY A 74 7.08 7.30 8.01
CA GLY A 74 6.00 8.27 7.80
C GLY A 74 6.31 9.26 6.66
N THR A 75 5.49 10.31 6.59
CA THR A 75 5.53 11.31 5.50
C THR A 75 6.52 12.47 5.72
N GLY A 76 7.15 12.53 6.91
CA GLY A 76 8.13 13.58 7.24
C GLY A 76 7.53 14.99 7.25
N LYS A 77 8.39 16.01 7.17
CA LYS A 77 8.03 17.44 7.28
C LYS A 77 7.22 18.01 6.10
N TYR A 78 7.11 17.26 5.01
CA TYR A 78 6.44 17.67 3.78
C TYR A 78 5.04 17.07 3.60
N GLY A 79 4.65 16.15 4.49
CA GLY A 79 3.32 15.55 4.47
C GLY A 79 2.25 16.44 5.08
N LEU A 80 1.02 16.30 4.58
CA LEU A 80 -0.14 16.95 5.21
C LEU A 80 -0.33 16.52 6.68
N ASP A 81 0.04 15.30 7.05
CA ASP A 81 0.05 14.85 8.46
C ASP A 81 0.87 15.80 9.35
N ALA A 82 2.05 16.23 8.88
CA ALA A 82 2.88 17.18 9.61
C ALA A 82 2.32 18.60 9.60
N PHE A 83 1.57 18.99 8.57
CA PHE A 83 0.89 20.28 8.51
C PHE A 83 -0.28 20.37 9.49
N PHE A 84 -1.08 19.30 9.61
CA PHE A 84 -2.16 19.21 10.61
C PHE A 84 -1.62 19.09 12.04
N ALA A 85 -0.50 18.37 12.25
CA ALA A 85 0.13 18.25 13.56
C ALA A 85 0.81 19.54 14.06
N LYS A 86 1.11 20.50 13.17
CA LYS A 86 1.77 21.78 13.53
C LYS A 86 0.80 22.93 13.80
N LYS A 87 -0.51 22.68 13.68
CA LYS A 87 -1.55 23.69 13.93
C LYS A 87 -2.08 23.58 15.37
N ASP A 88 -1.17 23.70 16.32
CA ASP A 88 -1.39 24.00 17.73
C ASP A 88 -0.28 25.00 18.16
#